data_AF-W8TCA5-F1
#
_entry.id   AF-W8TCA5-F1
#
_cell.length_a   1.000
_cell.length_b   1.000
_cell.length_c   1.000
_cell.angle_alpha   90.00
_cell.angle_beta   90.00
_cell.angle_gamma   90.00
#
_symmetry.space_group_name_H-M   'P 1'
#
loop_
_entity.id
_entity.type
_entity.pdbx_description
1 polymer ?
#
loop_
_entity_poly.entity_id
_entity_poly.type
_entity_poly.pdbx_seq_one_letter_code
_entity_poly.pdbx_strand_id
1 'polypeptide(L)'
;MNKNIKIERLCQSKALNHMRNSNITGAVEELKACLVMNPQNVETLNMLGFCYYILCNFDSARELWLESIGIEDKDNQAHSYMEMIELEEFLAIRESFESAKKYFEQSDYKNAAFKAMGLIDKKPELVMPYIIAGISLIKLGDNETGSGYIQTAISKDSENEELKKYSQMYMKSAIKTGHDFKLLSKKNAAIAISICMVTLAIAAMLGQAHPQSVSQNGEAASVSKLAKIKQEHFKNEENAQETSQQKQSSSVDNDNTPQNADAEASSSKLDGKIEDEQGIYIASAEKFKAENYSEAAAGFEKIALGGEQERFVSESIFFAAQSYERLKEFDKAIKYYGMYVEFFKEGHYSDDSLYSLGLIYYAQGDQDKSQSTLKRLKREYPDSMFINSKVEDIILQE
;
A
#
# COMPACT_ATOMS: atom_id res chain seq x y z
N MET A 1 6.91 -2.50 39.27
CA MET A 1 6.06 -3.64 38.85
C MET A 1 4.56 -3.31 38.79
N ASN A 2 3.96 -2.69 39.82
CA ASN A 2 2.50 -2.48 39.89
C ASN A 2 1.91 -1.32 39.02
N LYS A 3 2.76 -0.42 38.49
CA LYS A 3 2.32 0.72 37.65
C LYS A 3 2.10 0.32 36.19
N ASN A 4 2.98 -0.54 35.65
CA ASN A 4 2.90 -0.99 34.25
C ASN A 4 1.68 -1.89 34.01
N ILE A 5 1.38 -2.81 34.94
CA ILE A 5 0.18 -3.67 34.89
C ILE A 5 -1.12 -2.85 34.93
N LYS A 6 -1.15 -1.74 35.69
CA LYS A 6 -2.32 -0.84 35.74
C LYS A 6 -2.49 -0.04 34.44
N ILE A 7 -1.39 0.41 33.85
CA ILE A 7 -1.41 1.14 32.58
C ILE A 7 -1.82 0.21 31.43
N GLU A 8 -1.36 -1.03 31.44
CA GLU A 8 -1.71 -2.07 30.47
C GLU A 8 -3.20 -2.39 30.48
N ARG A 9 -3.77 -2.72 31.65
CA ARG A 9 -5.22 -2.96 31.77
C ARG A 9 -6.06 -1.74 31.37
N LEU A 10 -5.56 -0.53 31.64
CA LEU A 10 -6.22 0.70 31.24
C LEU A 10 -6.20 0.85 29.70
N CYS A 11 -5.06 0.55 29.07
CA CYS A 11 -4.86 0.62 27.63
C CYS A 11 -5.75 -0.38 26.88
N GLN A 12 -5.77 -1.65 27.32
CA GLN A 12 -6.68 -2.69 26.80
C GLN A 12 -8.15 -2.32 27.02
N SER A 13 -8.52 -1.79 28.19
CA SER A 13 -9.89 -1.36 28.47
C SER A 13 -10.34 -0.22 27.56
N LYS A 14 -9.44 0.69 27.18
CA LYS A 14 -9.73 1.75 26.22
C LYS A 14 -9.89 1.19 24.82
N ALA A 15 -8.98 0.34 24.37
CA ALA A 15 -9.09 -0.32 23.07
C ALA A 15 -10.42 -1.10 22.93
N LEU A 16 -10.81 -1.86 23.95
CA LEU A 16 -12.11 -2.53 23.98
C LEU A 16 -13.29 -1.55 23.91
N ASN A 17 -13.18 -0.38 24.53
CA ASN A 17 -14.21 0.65 24.43
C ASN A 17 -14.30 1.22 23.01
N HIS A 18 -13.16 1.47 22.36
CA HIS A 18 -13.11 1.86 20.95
C HIS A 18 -13.79 0.82 20.05
N MET A 19 -13.44 -0.47 20.20
CA MET A 19 -14.05 -1.56 19.44
C MET A 19 -15.57 -1.66 19.66
N ARG A 20 -16.03 -1.55 20.92
CA ARG A 20 -17.47 -1.55 21.26
C ARG A 20 -18.25 -0.42 20.62
N ASN A 21 -17.60 0.73 20.43
CA ASN A 21 -18.20 1.89 19.78
C ASN A 21 -18.00 1.86 18.25
N SER A 22 -17.60 0.73 17.66
CA SER A 22 -17.32 0.59 16.23
C SER A 22 -16.27 1.59 15.75
N ASN A 23 -15.27 1.87 16.59
CA ASN A 23 -14.10 2.65 16.24
C ASN A 23 -12.91 1.69 16.23
N ILE A 24 -12.71 0.99 15.12
CA ILE A 24 -11.66 -0.03 14.97
C ILE A 24 -10.31 0.66 14.74
N THR A 25 -10.28 1.74 13.95
CA THR A 25 -9.05 2.51 13.71
C THR A 25 -8.47 3.08 15.02
N GLY A 26 -9.30 3.68 15.87
CA GLY A 26 -8.86 4.19 17.18
C GLY A 26 -8.47 3.07 18.15
N ALA A 27 -9.07 1.88 18.04
CA ALA A 27 -8.61 0.72 18.79
C ALA A 27 -7.20 0.28 18.35
N VAL A 28 -6.91 0.30 17.04
CA VAL A 28 -5.56 0.02 16.50
C VAL A 28 -4.54 1.01 17.05
N GLU A 29 -4.84 2.30 17.07
CA GLU A 29 -3.94 3.33 17.60
C GLU A 29 -3.62 3.11 19.08
N GLU A 30 -4.63 2.88 19.92
CA GLU A 30 -4.42 2.64 21.34
C GLU A 30 -3.65 1.33 21.57
N LEU A 31 -3.96 0.25 20.86
CA LEU A 31 -3.27 -1.04 20.98
C LEU A 31 -1.79 -0.95 20.55
N LYS A 32 -1.48 -0.22 19.48
CA LYS A 32 -0.09 0.07 19.09
C LYS A 32 0.65 0.83 20.19
N ALA A 33 0.02 1.82 20.80
CA ALA A 33 0.61 2.53 21.94
C ALA A 33 0.84 1.59 23.13
N CYS A 34 -0.06 0.63 23.37
CA CYS A 34 0.15 -0.41 24.40
C CYS A 34 1.40 -1.26 24.09
N LEU A 35 1.59 -1.68 22.82
CA LEU A 35 2.74 -2.49 22.41
C LEU A 35 4.07 -1.74 22.48
N VAL A 36 4.09 -0.41 22.30
CA VAL A 36 5.31 0.38 22.55
C VAL A 36 5.77 0.23 24.00
N MET A 37 4.83 0.11 24.95
CA MET A 37 5.14 -0.04 26.37
C MET A 37 5.47 -1.48 26.77
N ASN A 38 4.83 -2.45 26.11
CA ASN A 38 5.06 -3.89 26.30
C ASN A 38 4.92 -4.64 24.97
N PRO A 39 6.00 -4.77 24.18
CA PRO A 39 5.93 -5.36 22.84
C PRO A 39 5.51 -6.83 22.85
N GLN A 40 5.79 -7.56 23.94
CA GLN A 40 5.52 -8.99 24.04
C GLN A 40 4.15 -9.31 24.66
N ASN A 41 3.24 -8.34 24.69
CA ASN A 41 1.93 -8.57 25.28
C ASN A 41 1.01 -9.36 24.34
N VAL A 42 0.92 -10.67 24.59
CA VAL A 42 0.13 -11.67 23.83
C VAL A 42 -1.32 -11.22 23.61
N GLU A 43 -2.01 -10.75 24.65
CA GLU A 43 -3.41 -10.32 24.55
C GLU A 43 -3.58 -9.09 23.64
N THR A 44 -2.66 -8.12 23.76
CA THR A 44 -2.66 -6.91 22.93
C THR A 44 -2.34 -7.22 21.47
N LEU A 45 -1.36 -8.11 21.21
CA LEU A 45 -1.05 -8.62 19.86
C LEU A 45 -2.27 -9.31 19.25
N ASN A 46 -2.96 -10.16 20.02
CA ASN A 46 -4.17 -10.85 19.58
C ASN A 46 -5.30 -9.87 19.24
N MET A 47 -5.56 -8.90 20.11
CA MET A 47 -6.56 -7.85 19.88
C MET A 47 -6.23 -7.01 18.65
N LEU A 48 -4.95 -6.65 18.47
CA LEU A 48 -4.52 -5.84 17.33
C LEU A 48 -4.63 -6.63 16.02
N GLY A 49 -4.24 -7.91 16.03
CA GLY A 49 -4.43 -8.81 14.89
C GLY A 49 -5.90 -8.94 14.51
N PHE A 50 -6.81 -9.04 15.48
CA PHE A 50 -8.24 -9.06 15.21
C PHE A 50 -8.77 -7.74 14.63
N CYS A 51 -8.28 -6.60 15.10
CA CYS A 51 -8.60 -5.31 14.48
C CYS A 51 -8.14 -5.27 13.03
N TYR A 52 -6.93 -5.77 12.74
CA TYR A 52 -6.44 -5.84 11.36
C TYR A 52 -7.23 -6.80 10.49
N TYR A 53 -7.70 -7.93 11.02
CA TYR A 53 -8.62 -8.82 10.32
C TYR A 53 -9.91 -8.09 9.90
N ILE A 54 -10.54 -7.35 10.82
CA ILE A 54 -11.77 -6.57 10.52
C ILE A 54 -11.51 -5.53 9.43
N LEU A 55 -10.35 -4.87 9.49
CA LEU A 55 -9.89 -3.90 8.50
C LEU A 55 -9.38 -4.54 7.20
N CYS A 56 -9.47 -5.86 7.06
CA CYS A 56 -9.01 -6.64 5.90
C CYS A 56 -7.50 -6.56 5.65
N ASN A 57 -6.71 -6.20 6.66
CA ASN A 57 -5.26 -6.34 6.64
C ASN A 57 -4.87 -7.73 7.18
N PHE A 58 -5.18 -8.76 6.38
CA PHE A 58 -5.05 -10.16 6.80
C PHE A 58 -3.60 -10.58 7.05
N ASP A 59 -2.65 -10.00 6.32
CA ASP A 59 -1.22 -10.32 6.50
C ASP A 59 -0.71 -9.77 7.83
N SER A 60 -0.98 -8.50 8.17
CA SER A 60 -0.60 -7.98 9.49
C SER A 60 -1.35 -8.69 10.63
N ALA A 61 -2.60 -9.11 10.41
CA ALA A 61 -3.32 -9.92 11.40
C ALA A 61 -2.60 -11.25 11.66
N ARG A 62 -2.22 -11.95 10.58
CA ARG A 62 -1.47 -13.20 10.62
C ARG A 62 -0.11 -13.03 11.29
N GLU A 63 0.65 -12.00 10.92
CA GLU A 63 1.96 -11.71 11.50
C GLU A 63 1.89 -11.53 13.01
N LEU A 64 0.92 -10.75 13.51
CA LEU A 64 0.75 -10.52 14.94
C LEU A 64 0.29 -11.78 15.69
N TRP A 65 -0.55 -12.61 15.08
CA TRP A 65 -0.95 -13.88 15.68
C TRP A 65 0.21 -14.87 15.73
N LEU A 66 1.04 -14.93 14.68
CA LEU A 66 2.28 -15.71 14.69
C LEU A 66 3.28 -15.19 15.74
N GLU A 67 3.44 -13.88 15.86
CA GLU A 67 4.27 -13.26 16.89
C GLU A 67 3.77 -13.61 18.29
N SER A 68 2.45 -13.48 18.50
CA SER A 68 1.78 -13.85 19.75
C SER A 68 2.01 -15.31 20.12
N ILE A 69 1.83 -16.25 19.17
CA ILE A 69 2.13 -17.69 19.35
C ILE A 69 3.62 -17.90 19.66
N GLY A 70 4.50 -17.17 18.97
CA GLY A 70 5.94 -17.24 19.21
C GLY A 70 6.36 -16.78 20.61
N ILE A 71 5.59 -15.90 21.24
CA ILE A 71 5.81 -15.45 22.63
C ILE A 71 5.23 -16.46 23.63
N GLU A 72 3.95 -16.81 23.47
CA GLU A 72 3.26 -17.81 24.27
C GLU A 72 2.46 -18.73 23.36
N ASP A 73 2.93 -19.97 23.19
CA ASP A 73 2.29 -20.95 22.30
C ASP A 73 1.10 -21.63 22.98
N LYS A 74 1.29 -22.05 24.23
CA LYS A 74 0.32 -22.86 24.97
C LYS A 74 -0.92 -22.05 25.32
N ASP A 75 -2.09 -22.62 25.01
CA ASP A 75 -3.40 -22.04 25.30
C ASP A 75 -3.63 -20.64 24.68
N ASN A 76 -2.85 -20.27 23.66
CA ASN A 76 -2.97 -19.00 22.98
C ASN A 76 -4.12 -19.01 21.97
N GLN A 77 -5.01 -18.03 22.09
CA GLN A 77 -6.15 -17.84 21.21
C GLN A 77 -5.77 -17.60 19.74
N ALA A 78 -4.56 -17.11 19.49
CA ALA A 78 -4.03 -16.92 18.15
C ALA A 78 -4.05 -18.20 17.32
N HIS A 79 -3.92 -19.39 17.93
CA HIS A 79 -4.07 -20.66 17.20
C HIS A 79 -5.44 -20.81 16.54
N SER A 80 -6.53 -20.50 17.26
CA SER A 80 -7.88 -20.51 16.69
C SER A 80 -8.05 -19.48 15.57
N TYR A 81 -7.39 -18.32 15.69
CA TYR A 81 -7.43 -17.29 14.65
C TYR A 81 -6.64 -17.70 13.40
N MET A 82 -5.47 -18.31 13.59
CA MET A 82 -4.65 -18.86 12.52
C MET A 82 -5.38 -19.97 11.78
N GLU A 83 -5.98 -20.92 12.50
CA GLU A 83 -6.80 -21.97 11.90
C GLU A 83 -7.93 -21.36 11.07
N MET A 84 -8.65 -20.36 11.61
CA MET A 84 -9.71 -19.66 10.89
C MET A 84 -9.24 -19.08 9.55
N ILE A 85 -8.06 -18.46 9.50
CA ILE A 85 -7.56 -17.81 8.27
C ILE A 85 -6.82 -18.75 7.32
N GLU A 86 -6.43 -19.94 7.79
CA GLU A 86 -5.76 -20.97 6.99
C GLU A 86 -6.75 -21.96 6.35
N LEU A 87 -8.02 -21.95 6.78
CA LEU A 87 -9.08 -22.71 6.13
C LEU A 87 -9.18 -22.35 4.63
N GLU A 88 -9.34 -23.36 3.78
CA GLU A 88 -9.48 -23.20 2.32
C GLU A 88 -10.62 -22.23 1.96
N GLU A 89 -11.71 -22.28 2.71
CA GLU A 89 -12.84 -21.35 2.57
C GLU A 89 -12.42 -19.89 2.80
N PHE A 90 -11.55 -19.63 3.78
CA PHE A 90 -11.04 -18.30 4.06
C PHE A 90 -9.98 -17.86 3.05
N LEU A 91 -9.13 -18.77 2.57
CA LEU A 91 -8.21 -18.45 1.47
C LEU A 91 -8.96 -17.97 0.23
N ALA A 92 -10.11 -18.59 -0.09
CA ALA A 92 -10.98 -18.12 -1.16
C ALA A 92 -11.62 -16.74 -0.85
N ILE A 93 -11.93 -16.43 0.42
CA ILE A 93 -12.36 -15.09 0.84
C ILE A 93 -11.22 -14.08 0.59
N ARG A 94 -10.00 -14.40 1.01
CA ARG A 94 -8.83 -13.54 0.82
C ARG A 94 -8.58 -13.28 -0.67
N GLU A 95 -8.57 -14.34 -1.49
CA GLU A 95 -8.42 -14.22 -2.95
C GLU A 95 -9.54 -13.36 -3.58
N SER A 96 -10.79 -13.56 -3.14
CA SER A 96 -11.92 -12.78 -3.62
C SER A 96 -11.82 -11.31 -3.19
N PHE A 97 -11.27 -11.02 -2.01
CA PHE A 97 -11.00 -9.66 -1.55
C PHE A 97 -9.91 -8.97 -2.38
N GLU A 98 -8.77 -9.64 -2.58
CA GLU A 98 -7.71 -9.12 -3.45
C GLU A 98 -8.21 -8.90 -4.88
N SER A 99 -9.02 -9.81 -5.40
CA SER A 99 -9.67 -9.65 -6.71
C SER A 99 -10.58 -8.42 -6.75
N ALA A 100 -11.41 -8.22 -5.72
CA ALA A 100 -12.31 -7.07 -5.64
C ALA A 100 -11.53 -5.75 -5.63
N LYS A 101 -10.44 -5.69 -4.85
CA LYS A 101 -9.54 -4.53 -4.78
C LYS A 101 -8.85 -4.29 -6.12
N LYS A 102 -8.33 -5.33 -6.76
CA LYS A 102 -7.71 -5.26 -8.09
C LYS A 102 -8.68 -4.69 -9.14
N TYR A 103 -9.91 -5.20 -9.22
CA TYR A 103 -10.92 -4.66 -10.13
C TYR A 103 -11.25 -3.19 -9.80
N PHE A 104 -11.31 -2.84 -8.52
CA PHE A 104 -11.58 -1.49 -8.08
C PHE A 104 -10.51 -0.50 -8.54
N GLU A 105 -9.23 -0.86 -8.37
CA GLU A 105 -8.08 -0.08 -8.79
C GLU A 105 -8.02 0.07 -10.33
N GLN A 106 -8.40 -0.98 -11.05
CA GLN A 106 -8.56 -0.96 -12.52
C GLN A 106 -9.75 -0.13 -13.02
N SER A 107 -10.56 0.43 -12.11
CA SER A 107 -11.83 1.09 -12.45
C SER A 107 -12.86 0.17 -13.11
N ASP A 108 -12.68 -1.15 -13.03
CA ASP A 108 -13.71 -2.14 -13.38
C ASP A 108 -14.71 -2.27 -12.22
N TYR A 109 -15.48 -1.20 -12.06
CA TYR A 109 -16.41 -1.07 -10.95
C TYR A 109 -17.50 -2.15 -10.94
N LYS A 110 -17.83 -2.74 -12.11
CA LYS A 110 -18.84 -3.80 -12.18
C LYS A 110 -18.34 -5.08 -11.50
N ASN A 111 -17.13 -5.53 -11.86
CA ASN A 111 -16.54 -6.72 -11.25
C ASN A 111 -16.11 -6.48 -9.81
N ALA A 112 -15.63 -5.27 -9.49
CA ALA A 112 -15.32 -4.85 -8.13
C ALA A 112 -16.56 -4.92 -7.22
N ALA A 113 -17.68 -4.31 -7.65
CA ALA A 113 -18.94 -4.37 -6.91
C ALA A 113 -19.44 -5.80 -6.71
N PHE A 114 -19.45 -6.61 -7.77
CA PHE A 114 -19.91 -8.01 -7.71
C PHE A 114 -19.11 -8.83 -6.70
N LYS A 115 -17.77 -8.77 -6.76
CA LYS A 115 -16.89 -9.49 -5.84
C LYS A 115 -17.02 -8.97 -4.41
N ALA A 116 -17.08 -7.65 -4.23
CA ALA A 116 -17.22 -7.04 -2.91
C ALA A 116 -18.56 -7.37 -2.24
N MET A 117 -19.67 -7.36 -2.96
CA MET A 117 -20.98 -7.78 -2.42
C MET A 117 -20.99 -9.26 -2.04
N GLY A 118 -20.40 -10.13 -2.86
CA GLY A 118 -20.26 -11.55 -2.52
C GLY A 118 -19.41 -11.80 -1.27
N LEU A 119 -18.42 -10.94 -0.99
CA LEU A 119 -17.68 -10.97 0.27
C LEU A 119 -18.52 -10.52 1.45
N ILE A 120 -19.30 -9.44 1.28
CA ILE A 120 -20.20 -8.92 2.32
C ILE A 120 -21.21 -9.98 2.76
N ASP A 121 -21.76 -10.74 1.82
CA ASP A 121 -22.72 -11.81 2.13
C ASP A 121 -22.10 -12.93 2.98
N LYS A 122 -20.83 -13.24 2.75
CA LYS A 122 -20.10 -14.32 3.45
C LYS A 122 -19.45 -13.85 4.76
N LYS A 123 -18.96 -12.61 4.78
CA LYS A 123 -18.13 -12.03 5.84
C LYS A 123 -18.58 -10.58 6.13
N PRO A 124 -19.79 -10.40 6.68
CA PRO A 124 -20.37 -9.08 6.89
C PRO A 124 -19.63 -8.27 7.94
N GLU A 125 -18.74 -8.86 8.74
CA GLU A 125 -17.93 -8.17 9.73
C GLU A 125 -16.82 -7.29 9.11
N LEU A 126 -16.39 -7.59 7.88
CA LEU A 126 -15.30 -6.91 7.20
C LEU A 126 -15.67 -5.48 6.76
N VAL A 127 -14.74 -4.55 6.87
CA VAL A 127 -15.00 -3.12 6.58
C VAL A 127 -14.77 -2.79 5.10
N MET A 128 -13.62 -3.15 4.54
CA MET A 128 -13.18 -2.73 3.20
C MET A 128 -14.13 -3.16 2.06
N PRO A 129 -14.76 -4.36 2.07
CA PRO A 129 -15.70 -4.75 1.02
C PRO A 129 -16.87 -3.77 0.85
N TYR A 130 -17.37 -3.17 1.94
CA TYR A 130 -18.45 -2.17 1.86
C TYR A 130 -18.01 -0.89 1.14
N ILE A 131 -16.74 -0.50 1.30
CA ILE A 131 -16.18 0.66 0.60
C ILE A 131 -16.11 0.39 -0.90
N ILE A 132 -15.50 -0.75 -1.25
CA ILE A 132 -15.30 -1.15 -2.65
C ILE A 132 -16.66 -1.25 -3.35
N ALA A 133 -17.63 -1.93 -2.75
CA ALA A 133 -18.99 -2.02 -3.29
C ALA A 133 -19.64 -0.63 -3.42
N GLY A 134 -19.58 0.18 -2.35
CA GLY A 134 -20.22 1.49 -2.31
C GLY A 134 -19.71 2.46 -3.37
N ILE A 135 -18.37 2.62 -3.47
CA ILE A 135 -17.77 3.52 -4.46
C ILE A 135 -18.00 2.97 -5.87
N SER A 136 -17.86 1.66 -6.07
CA SER A 136 -18.08 1.05 -7.38
C SER A 136 -19.50 1.28 -7.90
N LEU A 137 -20.51 1.09 -7.06
CA LEU A 137 -21.91 1.33 -7.43
C LEU A 137 -22.17 2.81 -7.76
N ILE A 138 -21.64 3.74 -6.97
CA ILE A 138 -21.70 5.18 -7.26
C ILE A 138 -21.08 5.48 -8.64
N LYS A 139 -19.92 4.88 -8.95
CA LYS A 139 -19.25 5.06 -10.25
C LYS A 139 -20.01 4.45 -11.42
N LEU A 140 -20.81 3.41 -11.19
CA LEU A 140 -21.73 2.83 -12.16
C LEU A 140 -23.06 3.59 -12.29
N GLY A 141 -23.30 4.60 -11.43
CA GLY A 141 -24.49 5.43 -11.44
C GLY A 141 -25.58 5.03 -10.44
N ASP A 142 -25.41 3.92 -9.70
CA ASP A 142 -26.31 3.52 -8.62
C ASP A 142 -25.90 4.18 -7.29
N ASN A 143 -26.26 5.46 -7.19
CA ASN A 143 -25.87 6.31 -6.06
C ASN A 143 -26.58 5.93 -4.76
N GLU A 144 -27.82 5.46 -4.83
CA GLU A 144 -28.63 5.14 -3.64
C GLU A 144 -28.06 3.91 -2.92
N THR A 145 -27.91 2.80 -3.66
CA THR A 145 -27.34 1.56 -3.12
C THR A 145 -25.89 1.79 -2.69
N GLY A 146 -25.10 2.47 -3.52
CA GLY A 146 -23.71 2.76 -3.21
C GLY A 146 -23.54 3.60 -1.93
N SER A 147 -24.37 4.63 -1.74
CA SER A 147 -24.36 5.44 -0.51
C SER A 147 -24.73 4.61 0.74
N GLY A 148 -25.66 3.67 0.61
CA GLY A 148 -26.01 2.74 1.69
C GLY A 148 -24.84 1.87 2.16
N TYR A 149 -24.05 1.35 1.21
CA TYR A 149 -22.83 0.61 1.53
C TYR A 149 -21.77 1.48 2.23
N ILE A 150 -21.54 2.72 1.76
CA ILE A 150 -20.59 3.64 2.41
C ILE A 150 -21.04 4.00 3.83
N GLN A 151 -22.33 4.28 4.03
CA GLN A 151 -22.86 4.57 5.36
C GLN A 151 -22.70 3.36 6.31
N THR A 152 -22.82 2.15 5.77
CA THR A 152 -22.58 0.92 6.53
C THR A 152 -21.09 0.77 6.86
N ALA A 153 -20.18 1.04 5.93
CA ALA A 153 -18.74 1.04 6.18
C ALA A 153 -18.37 2.00 7.33
N ILE A 154 -18.89 3.23 7.30
CA ILE A 154 -18.69 4.22 8.38
C ILE A 154 -19.26 3.71 9.72
N SER A 155 -20.41 3.04 9.70
CA SER A 155 -20.98 2.50 10.93
C SER A 155 -20.13 1.38 11.56
N LYS A 156 -19.25 0.75 10.77
CA LYS A 156 -18.33 -0.31 11.22
C LYS A 156 -17.01 0.24 11.72
N ASP A 157 -16.56 1.38 11.19
CA ASP A 157 -15.37 2.09 11.66
C ASP A 157 -15.58 3.61 11.61
N SER A 158 -16.20 4.15 12.67
CA SER A 158 -16.75 5.51 12.68
C SER A 158 -15.70 6.62 12.65
N GLU A 159 -14.49 6.34 13.16
CA GLU A 159 -13.39 7.32 13.21
C GLU A 159 -12.33 7.10 12.14
N ASN A 160 -12.59 6.23 11.16
CA ASN A 160 -11.68 6.06 10.04
C ASN A 160 -11.76 7.30 9.12
N GLU A 161 -10.73 8.15 9.19
CA GLU A 161 -10.67 9.38 8.41
C GLU A 161 -10.64 9.12 6.90
N GLU A 162 -10.08 7.99 6.46
CA GLU A 162 -10.10 7.59 5.06
C GLU A 162 -11.53 7.30 4.59
N LEU A 163 -12.31 6.57 5.40
CA LEU A 163 -13.75 6.34 5.16
C LEU A 163 -14.55 7.63 5.09
N LYS A 164 -14.32 8.55 6.03
CA LYS A 164 -15.00 9.85 6.06
C LYS A 164 -14.68 10.67 4.80
N LYS A 165 -13.42 10.62 4.32
CA LYS A 165 -12.99 11.28 3.09
C LYS A 165 -13.73 10.74 1.86
N TYR A 166 -13.89 9.41 1.73
CA TYR A 166 -14.66 8.81 0.64
C TYR A 166 -16.12 9.22 0.65
N SER A 167 -16.75 9.27 1.84
CA SER A 167 -18.11 9.79 1.98
C SER A 167 -18.24 11.24 1.54
N GLN A 168 -17.35 12.13 1.98
CA GLN A 168 -17.38 13.53 1.57
C GLN A 168 -17.16 13.72 0.06
N MET A 169 -16.30 12.90 -0.55
CA MET A 169 -15.97 12.97 -1.97
C MET A 169 -17.11 12.48 -2.88
N TYR A 170 -17.83 11.43 -2.47
CA TYR A 170 -18.82 10.76 -3.31
C TYR A 170 -20.28 10.98 -2.89
N MET A 171 -20.55 11.50 -1.68
CA MET A 171 -21.91 11.87 -1.24
C MET A 171 -22.30 13.33 -1.53
N LYS A 172 -21.37 14.18 -2.01
CA LYS A 172 -21.67 15.61 -2.32
C LYS A 172 -22.75 15.79 -3.41
N SER A 173 -23.03 14.77 -4.22
CA SER A 173 -24.11 14.76 -5.21
C SER A 173 -25.45 14.22 -4.67
N ALA A 174 -25.44 13.41 -3.60
CA ALA A 174 -26.64 12.80 -3.00
C ALA A 174 -27.42 13.78 -2.11
N ILE A 175 -26.77 14.82 -1.58
CA ILE A 175 -27.40 15.82 -0.70
C ILE A 175 -28.31 16.81 -1.48
N LYS A 176 -28.27 16.80 -2.83
CA LYS A 176 -29.19 17.62 -3.65
C LYS A 176 -30.58 17.01 -3.84
N THR A 177 -30.80 15.76 -3.48
CA THR A 177 -32.13 15.14 -3.47
C THR A 177 -32.51 14.85 -2.03
N GLY A 178 -33.23 15.80 -1.43
CA GLY A 178 -33.81 15.62 -0.10
C GLY A 178 -34.74 14.42 -0.09
N HIS A 179 -34.26 13.32 0.47
CA HIS A 179 -35.09 12.25 1.00
C HIS A 179 -34.50 11.82 2.33
N ASP A 180 -35.23 12.09 3.40
CA ASP A 180 -35.03 11.50 4.71
C ASP A 180 -34.97 9.97 4.57
N PHE A 181 -33.77 9.39 4.56
CA PHE A 181 -33.64 7.94 4.56
C PHE A 181 -33.87 7.46 5.99
N LYS A 182 -35.10 6.96 6.19
CA LYS A 182 -35.54 6.33 7.43
C LYS A 182 -34.70 5.07 7.65
N LEU A 183 -33.67 5.23 8.48
CA LEU A 183 -32.80 4.22 9.08
C LEU A 183 -33.41 2.81 9.00
N LEU A 184 -32.86 1.96 8.13
CA LEU A 184 -33.19 0.54 8.08
C LEU A 184 -32.93 -0.08 9.47
N SER A 185 -34.03 -0.21 10.21
CA SER A 185 -34.28 -1.08 11.37
C SER A 185 -33.05 -1.49 12.19
N LYS A 186 -32.78 -0.70 13.23
CA LYS A 186 -31.79 -0.91 14.32
C LYS A 186 -31.89 -2.22 15.12
N LYS A 187 -32.70 -3.22 14.74
CA LYS A 187 -32.97 -4.38 15.61
C LYS A 187 -32.14 -5.65 15.33
N ASN A 188 -31.57 -5.84 14.15
CA ASN A 188 -30.89 -7.10 13.83
C ASN A 188 -29.35 -7.02 13.75
N ALA A 189 -28.77 -5.85 13.50
CA ALA A 189 -27.30 -5.69 13.41
C ALA A 189 -26.59 -5.70 14.78
N ALA A 190 -27.24 -5.17 15.83
CA ALA A 190 -26.66 -5.12 17.17
C ALA A 190 -26.59 -6.49 17.87
N ILE A 191 -27.49 -7.42 17.50
CA ILE A 191 -27.58 -8.74 18.14
C ILE A 191 -26.51 -9.70 17.60
N ALA A 192 -26.16 -9.64 16.31
CA ALA A 192 -25.14 -10.49 15.71
C ALA A 192 -23.70 -10.11 16.12
N ILE A 193 -23.40 -8.81 16.22
CA ILE A 193 -22.05 -8.32 16.56
C ILE A 193 -21.74 -8.56 18.06
N SER A 194 -22.75 -8.45 18.92
CA SER A 194 -22.60 -8.66 20.36
C SER A 194 -22.36 -10.13 20.73
N ILE A 195 -22.86 -11.09 19.93
CA ILE A 195 -22.74 -12.52 20.22
C ILE A 195 -21.33 -13.05 19.84
N CYS A 196 -20.75 -12.64 18.71
CA CYS A 196 -19.40 -13.07 18.32
C CYS A 196 -18.27 -12.47 19.18
N MET A 197 -18.43 -11.21 19.63
CA MET A 197 -17.41 -10.53 20.43
C MET A 197 -17.35 -11.05 21.88
N VAL A 198 -18.47 -11.56 22.40
CA VAL A 198 -18.56 -12.09 23.78
C VAL A 198 -18.10 -13.55 23.86
N THR A 199 -18.31 -14.37 22.82
CA THR A 199 -17.85 -15.77 22.81
C THR A 199 -16.33 -15.90 22.71
N LEU A 200 -15.66 -15.01 21.98
CA LEU A 200 -14.21 -15.00 21.85
C LEU A 200 -13.49 -14.47 23.11
N ALA A 201 -14.11 -13.54 23.85
CA ALA A 201 -13.53 -12.97 25.08
C ALA A 201 -13.51 -13.95 26.27
N ILE A 202 -14.38 -14.96 26.30
CA ILE A 202 -14.44 -15.95 27.40
C ILE A 202 -13.31 -16.99 27.29
N ALA A 203 -12.85 -17.30 26.08
CA ALA A 203 -11.72 -18.21 25.88
C ALA A 203 -10.36 -17.60 26.29
N ALA A 204 -10.27 -16.27 26.47
CA ALA A 204 -9.02 -15.56 26.77
C ALA A 204 -8.58 -15.70 28.23
N MET A 205 -9.47 -16.12 29.12
CA MET A 205 -9.22 -16.09 30.57
C MET A 205 -8.65 -17.39 31.17
N LEU A 206 -8.48 -18.48 30.40
CA LEU A 206 -8.20 -19.81 30.98
C LEU A 206 -6.88 -20.49 30.60
N GLY A 207 -6.01 -19.88 29.81
CA GLY A 207 -4.77 -20.49 29.35
C GLY A 207 -3.52 -19.88 29.94
N GLN A 208 -2.78 -20.59 30.81
CA GLN A 208 -1.46 -20.17 31.28
C GLN A 208 -0.43 -21.27 31.03
N ALA A 209 0.77 -20.85 30.59
CA ALA A 209 2.11 -21.23 31.07
C ALA A 209 3.11 -21.70 29.97
N HIS A 210 4.01 -20.78 29.57
CA HIS A 210 5.51 -20.84 29.56
C HIS A 210 6.26 -22.08 29.01
N PRO A 211 7.56 -21.98 28.57
CA PRO A 211 8.17 -21.20 27.46
C PRO A 211 9.18 -22.03 26.56
N GLN A 212 9.58 -21.50 25.37
CA GLN A 212 10.98 -21.33 24.85
C GLN A 212 11.24 -21.48 23.32
N SER A 213 11.62 -20.35 22.69
CA SER A 213 12.83 -20.02 21.85
C SER A 213 13.12 -20.52 20.40
N VAL A 214 13.81 -19.62 19.65
CA VAL A 214 14.77 -19.75 18.49
C VAL A 214 14.20 -19.38 17.09
N SER A 215 14.84 -18.71 16.08
CA SER A 215 15.99 -17.79 15.83
C SER A 215 15.97 -17.39 14.31
N GLN A 216 16.50 -16.21 13.93
CA GLN A 216 16.51 -15.58 12.58
C GLN A 216 17.78 -15.85 11.75
N ASN A 217 17.69 -15.93 10.41
CA ASN A 217 18.76 -15.66 9.42
C ASN A 217 18.20 -15.60 7.97
N GLY A 218 18.04 -14.41 7.37
CA GLY A 218 17.54 -14.26 5.98
C GLY A 218 17.80 -12.92 5.26
N GLU A 219 17.95 -11.80 5.96
CA GLU A 219 17.98 -10.44 5.35
C GLU A 219 19.33 -10.00 4.74
N ALA A 220 20.44 -10.67 5.03
CA ALA A 220 21.77 -10.16 4.67
C ALA A 220 22.17 -10.33 3.19
N ALA A 221 21.47 -11.19 2.43
CA ALA A 221 21.88 -11.55 1.06
C ALA A 221 21.39 -10.56 -0.02
N SER A 222 20.17 -10.00 0.11
CA SER A 222 19.56 -9.12 -0.89
C SER A 222 20.20 -7.72 -0.92
N VAL A 223 20.55 -7.16 0.25
CA VAL A 223 21.23 -5.86 0.41
C VAL A 223 22.58 -5.80 -0.34
N SER A 224 23.31 -6.92 -0.38
CA SER A 224 24.65 -7.00 -1.00
C SER A 224 24.64 -6.95 -2.53
N LYS A 225 23.53 -7.36 -3.16
CA LYS A 225 23.35 -7.39 -4.62
C LYS A 225 22.94 -6.01 -5.15
N LEU A 226 22.11 -5.29 -4.40
CA LEU A 226 21.63 -3.95 -4.70
C LEU A 226 22.76 -2.90 -4.70
N ALA A 227 23.67 -2.98 -3.73
CA ALA A 227 24.79 -2.04 -3.59
C ALA A 227 25.81 -2.12 -4.75
N LYS A 228 26.12 -3.31 -5.25
CA LYS A 228 27.10 -3.49 -6.35
C LYS A 228 26.61 -2.94 -7.67
N ILE A 229 25.31 -3.03 -7.95
CA ILE A 229 24.76 -2.66 -9.26
C ILE A 229 24.38 -1.17 -9.32
N LYS A 230 24.05 -0.54 -8.18
CA LYS A 230 24.06 0.93 -8.04
C LYS A 230 25.39 1.51 -8.54
N GLN A 231 26.51 0.86 -8.24
CA GLN A 231 27.83 1.38 -8.66
C GLN A 231 28.12 1.23 -10.17
N GLU A 232 27.58 0.21 -10.84
CA GLU A 232 27.78 -0.04 -12.28
C GLU A 232 26.84 0.78 -13.16
N HIS A 233 25.57 0.95 -12.75
CA HIS A 233 24.55 1.60 -13.56
C HIS A 233 24.72 3.13 -13.63
N PHE A 234 25.31 3.76 -12.59
CA PHE A 234 25.53 5.22 -12.52
C PHE A 234 26.93 5.66 -13.03
N LYS A 235 27.92 4.76 -13.11
CA LYS A 235 29.23 5.07 -13.73
C LYS A 235 29.16 5.30 -15.24
N ASN A 236 28.15 4.74 -15.92
CA ASN A 236 27.98 4.89 -17.37
C ASN A 236 27.44 6.28 -17.79
N GLU A 237 26.88 7.07 -16.86
CA GLU A 237 26.35 8.41 -17.16
C GLU A 237 27.40 9.52 -17.10
N GLU A 238 28.44 9.42 -16.25
CA GLU A 238 29.56 10.39 -16.25
C GLU A 238 30.35 10.34 -17.58
N ASN A 239 30.52 9.16 -18.18
CA ASN A 239 31.25 9.01 -19.45
C ASN A 239 30.44 9.43 -20.69
N ALA A 240 29.11 9.44 -20.62
CA ALA A 240 28.25 9.80 -21.76
C ALA A 240 28.10 11.32 -21.93
N GLN A 241 28.23 12.10 -20.85
CA GLN A 241 28.15 13.57 -20.89
C GLN A 241 29.44 14.26 -21.38
N GLU A 242 30.61 13.64 -21.25
CA GLU A 242 31.86 14.22 -21.77
C GLU A 242 31.98 14.17 -23.31
N THR A 243 31.28 13.25 -23.98
CA THR A 243 31.44 13.06 -25.44
C THR A 243 30.62 14.05 -26.27
N SER A 244 29.70 14.81 -25.67
CA SER A 244 28.77 15.70 -26.39
C SER A 244 29.15 17.19 -26.37
N GLN A 245 30.21 17.60 -25.66
CA GLN A 245 30.62 19.02 -25.56
C GLN A 245 31.79 19.44 -26.48
N GLN A 246 32.32 18.57 -27.33
CA GLN A 246 33.30 18.96 -28.36
C GLN A 246 32.68 19.07 -29.75
N LYS A 247 31.83 20.08 -29.97
CA LYS A 247 31.66 20.75 -31.28
C LYS A 247 30.67 21.92 -31.16
N GLN A 248 31.18 23.09 -30.76
CA GLN A 248 31.08 24.35 -31.52
C GLN A 248 31.54 25.51 -30.63
N SER A 249 32.77 25.96 -30.89
CA SER A 249 33.33 27.23 -30.45
C SER A 249 32.98 28.36 -31.43
N SER A 250 33.01 29.59 -30.91
CA SER A 250 32.97 30.94 -31.55
C SER A 250 31.57 31.56 -31.68
N SER A 251 31.27 32.79 -31.23
CA SER A 251 32.11 33.96 -30.85
C SER A 251 31.30 35.07 -30.14
N VAL A 252 31.88 35.63 -29.06
CA VAL A 252 32.10 37.08 -28.78
C VAL A 252 30.96 38.03 -28.30
N ASP A 253 31.21 38.56 -27.09
CA ASP A 253 30.98 39.89 -26.45
C ASP A 253 29.64 40.40 -25.83
N ASN A 254 29.75 40.57 -24.50
CA ASN A 254 29.55 41.77 -23.65
C ASN A 254 28.25 42.07 -22.85
N ASP A 255 28.53 42.28 -21.54
CA ASP A 255 27.97 43.22 -20.55
C ASP A 255 26.49 43.15 -20.10
N ASN A 256 26.25 42.64 -18.88
CA ASN A 256 26.14 43.45 -17.64
C ASN A 256 25.59 42.63 -16.45
N THR A 257 26.29 42.75 -15.31
CA THR A 257 26.05 42.23 -13.94
C THR A 257 24.84 42.90 -13.22
N PRO A 258 24.44 42.51 -11.98
CA PRO A 258 23.98 41.22 -11.42
C PRO A 258 22.61 41.34 -10.69
N GLN A 259 21.88 40.24 -10.45
CA GLN A 259 21.09 40.07 -9.20
C GLN A 259 20.52 38.65 -9.02
N ASN A 260 21.07 37.96 -8.02
CA ASN A 260 20.51 36.94 -7.12
C ASN A 260 19.37 36.04 -7.61
N ALA A 261 19.70 34.76 -7.77
CA ALA A 261 19.01 33.66 -7.10
C ALA A 261 20.00 32.50 -6.98
N ASP A 262 20.47 32.23 -5.76
CA ASP A 262 21.32 31.08 -5.44
C ASP A 262 20.55 29.79 -5.70
N ALA A 263 20.71 29.25 -6.91
CA ALA A 263 20.51 27.84 -7.19
C ALA A 263 21.87 27.17 -7.03
N GLU A 264 22.24 26.86 -5.79
CA GLU A 264 23.34 25.93 -5.55
C GLU A 264 22.87 24.52 -5.93
N ALA A 265 23.14 24.18 -7.19
CA ALA A 265 23.40 22.81 -7.58
C ALA A 265 24.61 22.31 -6.79
N SER A 266 24.37 21.58 -5.70
CA SER A 266 25.40 20.81 -5.03
C SER A 266 25.24 19.34 -5.39
N SER A 267 26.03 18.94 -6.39
CA SER A 267 26.54 17.58 -6.56
C SER A 267 27.24 17.16 -5.27
N SER A 268 26.53 16.43 -4.41
CA SER A 268 27.12 15.83 -3.21
C SER A 268 27.17 14.31 -3.37
N LYS A 269 28.39 13.78 -3.22
CA LYS A 269 28.72 12.36 -3.14
C LYS A 269 27.69 11.60 -2.32
N LEU A 270 27.00 10.63 -2.94
CA LEU A 270 26.14 9.66 -2.26
C LEU A 270 27.00 8.59 -1.57
N ASP A 271 27.74 8.99 -0.54
CA ASP A 271 28.34 8.11 0.46
C ASP A 271 27.74 8.50 1.81
N GLY A 272 26.53 8.01 2.09
CA GLY A 272 25.84 8.26 3.34
C GLY A 272 24.57 7.43 3.47
N LYS A 273 24.51 6.59 4.51
CA LYS A 273 23.32 5.85 4.92
C LYS A 273 22.17 6.84 5.17
N ILE A 274 21.03 6.61 4.53
CA ILE A 274 19.84 7.43 4.78
C ILE A 274 19.25 7.03 6.13
N GLU A 275 19.40 7.88 7.14
CA GLU A 275 18.93 7.57 8.50
C GLU A 275 17.39 7.53 8.63
N ASP A 276 16.66 8.23 7.75
CA ASP A 276 15.20 8.33 7.78
C ASP A 276 14.57 8.05 6.40
N GLU A 277 14.74 6.84 5.88
CA GLU A 277 14.13 6.41 4.60
C GLU A 277 12.61 6.47 4.66
N GLN A 278 12.01 6.05 5.78
CA GLN A 278 10.56 6.02 5.97
C GLN A 278 9.95 7.42 5.96
N GLY A 279 10.53 8.38 6.69
CA GLY A 279 10.03 9.75 6.72
C GLY A 279 10.15 10.43 5.36
N ILE A 280 11.27 10.23 4.64
CA ILE A 280 11.43 10.73 3.27
C ILE A 280 10.40 10.09 2.34
N TYR A 281 10.14 8.79 2.48
CA TYR A 281 9.16 8.08 1.65
C TYR A 281 7.76 8.64 1.88
N ILE A 282 7.34 8.79 3.15
CA ILE A 282 6.02 9.33 3.50
C ILE A 282 5.85 10.74 2.95
N ALA A 283 6.84 11.63 3.15
CA ALA A 283 6.78 13.00 2.65
C ALA A 283 6.72 13.05 1.12
N SER A 284 7.45 12.17 0.43
CA SER A 284 7.43 12.06 -1.04
C SER A 284 6.09 11.55 -1.54
N ALA A 285 5.50 10.56 -0.87
CA ALA A 285 4.19 10.02 -1.17
C ALA A 285 3.06 11.04 -0.94
N GLU A 286 3.16 11.88 0.09
CA GLU A 286 2.24 13.01 0.30
C GLU A 286 2.30 14.01 -0.85
N LYS A 287 3.52 14.37 -1.29
CA LYS A 287 3.73 15.26 -2.44
C LYS A 287 3.21 14.66 -3.74
N PHE A 288 3.41 13.35 -3.94
CA PHE A 288 2.85 12.61 -5.07
C PHE A 288 1.32 12.66 -5.09
N LYS A 289 0.68 12.41 -3.94
CA LYS A 289 -0.78 12.51 -3.77
C LYS A 289 -1.30 13.93 -3.98
N ALA A 290 -0.49 14.93 -3.67
CA ALA A 290 -0.78 16.34 -3.93
C ALA A 290 -0.48 16.78 -5.37
N GLU A 291 -0.13 15.84 -6.26
CA GLU A 291 0.26 16.07 -7.66
C GLU A 291 1.50 16.97 -7.82
N ASN A 292 2.26 17.16 -6.74
CA ASN A 292 3.54 17.84 -6.77
C ASN A 292 4.65 16.87 -7.17
N TYR A 293 4.60 16.45 -8.44
CA TYR A 293 5.44 15.38 -8.96
C TYR A 293 6.93 15.73 -8.98
N SER A 294 7.29 17.01 -9.10
CA SER A 294 8.69 17.45 -9.09
C SER A 294 9.35 17.18 -7.74
N GLU A 295 8.71 17.62 -6.65
CA GLU A 295 9.25 17.40 -5.32
C GLU A 295 9.09 15.94 -4.85
N ALA A 296 8.04 15.25 -5.30
CA ALA A 296 7.89 13.82 -5.06
C ALA A 296 9.03 13.02 -5.71
N ALA A 297 9.32 13.30 -6.99
CA ALA A 297 10.40 12.65 -7.72
C ALA A 297 11.75 12.82 -7.01
N ALA A 298 12.06 14.03 -6.54
CA ALA A 298 13.32 14.30 -5.84
C ALA A 298 13.49 13.48 -4.55
N GLY A 299 12.41 13.34 -3.75
CA GLY A 299 12.47 12.56 -2.52
C GLY A 299 12.52 11.05 -2.76
N PHE A 300 11.77 10.55 -3.75
CA PHE A 300 11.86 9.15 -4.16
C PHE A 300 13.21 8.80 -4.80
N GLU A 301 13.76 9.68 -5.65
CA GLU A 301 15.11 9.54 -6.22
C GLU A 301 16.16 9.43 -5.12
N LYS A 302 16.06 10.26 -4.08
CA LYS A 302 16.98 10.18 -2.93
C LYS A 302 17.00 8.77 -2.31
N ILE A 303 15.84 8.15 -2.10
CA ILE A 303 15.75 6.79 -1.55
C ILE A 303 16.19 5.74 -2.57
N ALA A 304 15.78 5.87 -3.83
CA ALA A 304 16.18 4.98 -4.91
C ALA A 304 17.71 4.85 -5.00
N LEU A 305 18.41 5.97 -4.86
CA LEU A 305 19.86 6.06 -4.94
C LEU A 305 20.54 5.66 -3.62
N GLY A 306 20.11 6.22 -2.49
CA GLY A 306 20.83 6.10 -1.21
C GLY A 306 20.23 5.14 -0.17
N GLY A 307 19.05 4.56 -0.42
CA GLY A 307 18.37 3.70 0.54
C GLY A 307 18.96 2.29 0.65
N GLU A 308 18.81 1.69 1.82
CA GLU A 308 19.21 0.33 2.18
C GLU A 308 18.01 -0.60 2.33
N GLN A 309 16.83 -0.10 2.71
CA GLN A 309 15.65 -0.93 2.94
C GLN A 309 14.95 -1.24 1.61
N GLU A 310 14.99 -2.51 1.21
CA GLU A 310 14.49 -2.99 -0.08
C GLU A 310 13.06 -2.54 -0.39
N ARG A 311 12.18 -2.56 0.62
CA ARG A 311 10.80 -2.08 0.50
C ARG A 311 10.75 -0.61 0.05
N PHE A 312 11.44 0.28 0.75
CA PHE A 312 11.41 1.71 0.42
C PHE A 312 12.16 1.99 -0.88
N VAL A 313 13.25 1.29 -1.16
CA VAL A 313 14.01 1.45 -2.41
C VAL A 313 13.18 1.04 -3.62
N SER A 314 12.57 -0.15 -3.61
CA SER A 314 11.76 -0.64 -4.73
C SER A 314 10.56 0.26 -5.01
N GLU A 315 9.76 0.57 -3.98
CA GLU A 315 8.60 1.46 -4.12
C GLU A 315 9.03 2.86 -4.61
N SER A 316 10.12 3.42 -4.07
CA SER A 316 10.61 4.74 -4.49
C SER A 316 11.10 4.77 -5.93
N ILE A 317 11.74 3.71 -6.43
CA ILE A 317 12.14 3.63 -7.84
C ILE A 317 10.90 3.70 -8.76
N PHE A 318 9.85 2.96 -8.43
CA PHE A 318 8.61 2.98 -9.20
C PHE A 318 7.91 4.34 -9.15
N PHE A 319 7.75 4.91 -7.95
CA PHE A 319 7.09 6.21 -7.82
C PHE A 319 7.92 7.38 -8.37
N ALA A 320 9.25 7.30 -8.38
CA ALA A 320 10.09 8.22 -9.13
C ALA A 320 9.79 8.13 -10.63
N ALA A 321 9.72 6.92 -11.19
CA ALA A 321 9.40 6.71 -12.60
C ALA A 321 8.04 7.30 -12.98
N GLN A 322 6.99 7.01 -12.20
CA GLN A 322 5.66 7.59 -12.40
C GLN A 322 5.67 9.12 -12.26
N SER A 323 6.41 9.67 -11.30
CA SER A 323 6.50 11.12 -11.12
C SER A 323 7.10 11.79 -12.36
N TYR A 324 8.20 11.24 -12.89
CA TYR A 324 8.82 11.75 -14.12
C TYR A 324 7.93 11.56 -15.34
N GLU A 325 7.18 10.46 -15.43
CA GLU A 325 6.20 10.25 -16.50
C GLU A 325 5.11 11.33 -16.47
N ARG A 326 4.58 11.67 -15.29
CA ARG A 326 3.59 12.76 -15.11
C ARG A 326 4.15 14.13 -15.47
N LEU A 327 5.44 14.35 -15.21
CA LEU A 327 6.17 15.55 -15.62
C LEU A 327 6.53 15.56 -17.12
N LYS A 328 6.30 14.46 -17.84
CA LYS A 328 6.73 14.22 -19.23
C LYS A 328 8.25 14.25 -19.42
N GLU A 329 9.00 14.03 -18.34
CA GLU A 329 10.45 13.80 -18.37
C GLU A 329 10.73 12.33 -18.72
N PHE A 330 10.40 11.95 -19.96
CA PHE A 330 10.39 10.55 -20.38
C PHE A 330 11.73 9.83 -20.26
N ASP A 331 12.85 10.54 -20.45
CA ASP A 331 14.19 9.94 -20.31
C ASP A 331 14.46 9.45 -18.88
N LYS A 332 14.04 10.22 -17.87
CA LYS A 332 14.14 9.82 -16.47
C LYS A 332 13.12 8.74 -16.12
N ALA A 333 11.89 8.83 -16.64
CA ALA A 333 10.89 7.79 -16.44
C ALA A 333 11.38 6.43 -16.98
N ILE A 334 11.94 6.41 -18.19
CA ILE A 334 12.56 5.23 -18.81
C ILE A 334 13.67 4.68 -17.92
N LYS A 335 14.56 5.55 -17.42
CA LYS A 335 15.66 5.17 -16.53
C LYS A 335 15.12 4.44 -15.29
N TYR A 336 14.17 5.04 -14.57
CA TYR A 336 13.68 4.47 -13.30
C TYR A 336 12.79 3.24 -13.50
N TYR A 337 11.93 3.19 -14.52
CA TYR A 337 11.21 1.95 -14.86
C TYR A 337 12.17 0.84 -15.28
N GLY A 338 13.18 1.16 -16.10
CA GLY A 338 14.24 0.23 -16.50
C GLY A 338 14.99 -0.32 -15.29
N MET A 339 15.35 0.54 -14.33
CA MET A 339 15.93 0.09 -13.06
C MET A 339 14.99 -0.87 -12.32
N TYR A 340 13.70 -0.55 -12.20
CA TYR A 340 12.76 -1.42 -11.48
C TYR A 340 12.71 -2.83 -12.07
N VAL A 341 12.53 -2.94 -13.39
CA VAL A 341 12.34 -4.23 -14.08
C VAL A 341 13.60 -5.09 -14.17
N GLU A 342 14.78 -4.50 -13.92
CA GLU A 342 16.03 -5.27 -13.81
C GLU A 342 16.28 -5.76 -12.39
N PHE A 343 15.95 -4.96 -11.37
CA PHE A 343 16.28 -5.26 -9.98
C PHE A 343 15.17 -5.98 -9.20
N PHE A 344 13.91 -5.69 -9.49
CA PHE A 344 12.77 -6.16 -8.72
C PHE A 344 11.82 -6.97 -9.59
N LYS A 345 12.32 -8.04 -10.23
CA LYS A 345 11.56 -8.88 -11.19
C LYS A 345 10.34 -9.59 -10.58
N GLU A 346 10.29 -9.77 -9.27
CA GLU A 346 9.12 -10.33 -8.58
C GLU A 346 8.43 -9.27 -7.71
N GLY A 347 8.79 -7.99 -7.91
CA GLY A 347 8.23 -6.87 -7.17
C GLY A 347 6.80 -6.55 -7.62
N HIS A 348 6.06 -5.91 -6.72
CA HIS A 348 4.64 -5.58 -6.91
C HIS A 348 4.33 -4.73 -8.16
N TYR A 349 5.32 -4.05 -8.73
CA TYR A 349 5.16 -3.15 -9.88
C TYR A 349 5.93 -3.60 -11.12
N SER A 350 6.30 -4.88 -11.21
CA SER A 350 7.19 -5.35 -12.28
C SER A 350 6.53 -5.29 -13.66
N ASP A 351 5.28 -5.74 -13.73
CA ASP A 351 4.47 -5.73 -14.94
C ASP A 351 3.97 -4.32 -15.27
N ASP A 352 3.58 -3.52 -14.26
CA ASP A 352 3.33 -2.08 -14.41
C ASP A 352 4.52 -1.36 -15.04
N SER A 353 5.73 -1.61 -14.52
CA SER A 353 6.95 -0.94 -14.98
C SER A 353 7.30 -1.33 -16.41
N LEU A 354 7.17 -2.62 -16.78
CA LEU A 354 7.38 -3.06 -18.16
C LEU A 354 6.32 -2.49 -19.12
N TYR A 355 5.06 -2.43 -18.68
CA TYR A 355 3.99 -1.86 -19.48
C TYR A 355 4.21 -0.37 -19.73
N SER A 356 4.42 0.42 -18.68
CA SER A 356 4.69 1.86 -18.79
C SER A 356 5.94 2.14 -19.62
N LEU A 357 7.03 1.41 -19.40
CA LEU A 357 8.25 1.52 -20.19
C LEU A 357 8.00 1.25 -21.68
N GLY A 358 7.28 0.18 -22.00
CA GLY A 358 6.93 -0.17 -23.38
C GLY A 358 6.04 0.87 -24.06
N LEU A 359 5.09 1.48 -23.32
CA LEU A 359 4.24 2.55 -23.83
C LEU A 359 4.98 3.87 -24.02
N ILE A 360 5.93 4.21 -23.14
CA ILE A 360 6.75 5.40 -23.29
C ILE A 360 7.62 5.27 -24.56
N TYR A 361 8.27 4.12 -24.77
CA TYR A 361 9.02 3.87 -26.01
C TYR A 361 8.13 3.97 -27.25
N TYR A 362 6.92 3.43 -27.19
CA TYR A 362 5.95 3.55 -28.29
C TYR A 362 5.62 5.01 -28.59
N ALA A 363 5.35 5.80 -27.54
CA ALA A 363 5.02 7.22 -27.68
C ALA A 363 6.19 8.07 -28.20
N GLN A 364 7.43 7.66 -27.93
CA GLN A 364 8.64 8.29 -28.48
C GLN A 364 8.97 7.83 -29.91
N GLY A 365 8.26 6.85 -30.46
CA GLY A 365 8.51 6.28 -31.78
C GLY A 365 9.63 5.24 -31.82
N ASP A 366 10.17 4.82 -30.67
CA ASP A 366 11.17 3.75 -30.57
C ASP A 366 10.45 2.39 -30.58
N GLN A 367 10.00 2.00 -31.77
CA GLN A 367 9.13 0.84 -31.96
C GLN A 367 9.81 -0.47 -31.57
N ASP A 368 11.10 -0.63 -31.89
CA ASP A 368 11.88 -1.83 -31.55
C ASP A 368 11.98 -2.03 -30.03
N LYS A 369 12.30 -0.98 -29.27
CA LYS A 369 12.35 -1.06 -27.80
C LYS A 369 10.97 -1.26 -27.20
N SER A 370 9.95 -0.61 -27.74
CA SER A 370 8.57 -0.81 -27.30
C SER A 370 8.15 -2.28 -27.45
N GLN A 371 8.30 -2.84 -28.64
CA GLN A 371 7.91 -4.22 -28.90
C GLN A 371 8.71 -5.23 -28.08
N SER A 372 10.03 -5.06 -27.97
CA SER A 372 10.86 -5.96 -27.18
C SER A 372 10.48 -5.92 -25.69
N THR A 373 10.18 -4.74 -25.14
CA THR A 373 9.73 -4.57 -23.75
C THR A 373 8.35 -5.18 -23.51
N LEU A 374 7.39 -4.97 -24.43
CA LEU A 374 6.04 -5.53 -24.29
C LEU A 374 5.99 -7.04 -24.55
N LYS A 375 6.83 -7.57 -25.45
CA LYS A 375 7.04 -9.02 -25.60
C LYS A 375 7.64 -9.62 -24.32
N ARG A 376 8.54 -8.88 -23.64
CA ARG A 376 9.09 -9.27 -22.34
C ARG A 376 8.00 -9.32 -21.26
N LEU A 377 7.13 -8.30 -21.17
CA LEU A 377 5.96 -8.29 -20.29
C LEU A 377 5.12 -9.56 -20.46
N LYS A 378 4.76 -9.90 -21.71
CA LYS A 378 3.95 -11.09 -22.02
C LYS A 378 4.64 -12.41 -21.64
N ARG A 379 5.96 -12.49 -21.78
CA ARG A 379 6.74 -13.68 -21.46
C ARG A 379 6.95 -13.86 -19.95
N GLU A 380 7.24 -12.78 -19.24
CA GLU A 380 7.59 -12.81 -17.81
C GLU A 380 6.37 -12.75 -16.90
N TYR A 381 5.28 -12.09 -17.33
CA TYR A 381 4.04 -11.93 -16.56
C TYR A 381 2.82 -12.27 -17.42
N PRO A 382 2.64 -13.53 -17.86
CA PRO A 382 1.58 -13.93 -18.80
C PRO A 382 0.16 -13.68 -18.30
N ASP A 383 -0.04 -13.58 -16.98
CA ASP A 383 -1.33 -13.29 -16.33
C ASP A 383 -1.53 -11.79 -16.03
N SER A 384 -0.60 -10.94 -16.49
CA SER A 384 -0.68 -9.49 -16.29
C SER A 384 -1.89 -8.89 -17.00
N MET A 385 -2.62 -8.04 -16.28
CA MET A 385 -3.76 -7.29 -16.82
C MET A 385 -3.38 -6.33 -17.96
N PHE A 386 -2.09 -6.01 -18.07
CA PHE A 386 -1.57 -5.10 -19.07
C PHE A 386 -1.44 -5.75 -20.45
N ILE A 387 -1.53 -7.09 -20.54
CA ILE A 387 -1.60 -7.81 -21.82
C ILE A 387 -3.02 -7.66 -22.39
N ASN A 388 -3.30 -6.46 -22.89
CA ASN A 388 -4.57 -6.06 -23.48
C ASN A 388 -4.44 -5.85 -25.00
N SER A 389 -5.54 -5.52 -25.67
CA SER A 389 -5.56 -5.34 -27.12
C SER A 389 -4.53 -4.32 -27.61
N LYS A 390 -4.30 -3.23 -26.88
CA LYS A 390 -3.30 -2.22 -27.26
C LYS A 390 -1.89 -2.80 -27.25
N VAL A 391 -1.56 -3.61 -26.25
CA VAL A 391 -0.24 -4.27 -26.18
C VAL A 391 -0.07 -5.26 -27.32
N GLU A 392 -1.10 -6.07 -27.60
CA GLU A 392 -1.07 -7.01 -28.72
C GLU A 392 -0.91 -6.28 -30.06
N ASP A 393 -1.64 -5.18 -30.27
CA ASP A 393 -1.55 -4.38 -31.48
C ASP A 393 -0.14 -3.82 -31.68
N ILE A 394 0.48 -3.27 -30.64
CA ILE A 394 1.86 -2.74 -30.72
C ILE A 394 2.87 -3.86 -31.03
N ILE A 395 2.70 -5.03 -30.41
CA ILE A 395 3.58 -6.19 -30.61
C ILE A 395 3.52 -6.73 -32.05
N LEU A 396 2.36 -6.62 -32.70
CA LEU A 396 2.06 -7.17 -34.03
C LEU A 396 2.29 -6.17 -35.19
N GLN A 397 2.55 -4.89 -34.91
CA GLN A 397 2.85 -3.91 -35.95
C GLN A 397 4.22 -4.22 -36.60
N GLU A 398 4.23 -4.44 -37.91
CA GLU A 398 5.45 -4.62 -38.72
C GLU A 398 6.08 -3.28 -39.13
#